data_AF-A0A1B1DV28-F1
#
_entry.id   AF-A0A1B1DV28-F1
#
_cell.length_a   1.000
_cell.length_b   1.000
_cell.length_c   1.000
_cell.angle_alpha   90.00
_cell.angle_beta   90.00
_cell.angle_gamma   90.00
#
_symmetry.space_group_name_H-M   'P 1'
#
loop_
_entity.id
_entity.type
_entity.pdbx_description
1 polymer ?
#
loop_
_entity_poly.entity_id
_entity_poly.type
_entity_poly.pdbx_seq_one_letter_code
_entity_poly.pdbx_strand_id
1 'polypeptide(L)'
;MLPAVACLNAFFFVWLIFTLLKNKLSYNTSERQNGPVEIGVVLGSGGHTFEMLQILELIKDGNISFHFFYANNDLLSREKAENALKEYKKDFFAIPRCRNVGESYIRSSKRYKKAKYYGYLF
;
A
#
# COMPACT_ATOMS: atom_id res chain seq x y z
N MET A 1 -45.73 -12.53 27.08
CA MET A 1 -44.85 -12.59 25.88
C MET A 1 -44.08 -11.29 25.64
N LEU A 2 -44.65 -10.10 25.90
CA LEU A 2 -43.95 -8.82 25.83
C LEU A 2 -42.61 -8.68 26.60
N PRO A 3 -42.47 -9.16 27.85
CA PRO A 3 -41.23 -8.92 28.60
C PRO A 3 -40.04 -9.70 28.03
N ALA A 4 -40.26 -10.90 27.49
CA ALA A 4 -39.20 -11.72 26.90
C ALA A 4 -38.59 -11.08 25.64
N VAL A 5 -39.43 -10.44 24.81
CA VAL A 5 -38.98 -9.74 23.59
C VAL A 5 -38.21 -8.47 23.95
N ALA A 6 -38.64 -7.76 25.00
CA ALA A 6 -37.92 -6.59 25.51
C ALA A 6 -36.52 -6.97 26.03
N CYS A 7 -36.39 -8.08 26.76
CA CYS A 7 -35.10 -8.59 27.21
C CYS A 7 -34.19 -8.97 26.04
N LEU A 8 -34.71 -9.68 25.04
CA LEU A 8 -33.95 -10.07 23.84
C LEU A 8 -33.40 -8.87 23.06
N ASN A 9 -34.23 -7.83 22.88
CA ASN A 9 -33.81 -6.59 22.24
C ASN A 9 -32.74 -5.87 23.06
N ALA A 10 -32.88 -5.81 24.38
CA ALA A 10 -31.87 -5.20 25.26
C ALA A 10 -30.52 -5.91 25.16
N PHE A 11 -30.50 -7.24 25.14
CA PHE A 11 -29.27 -8.03 24.92
C PHE A 11 -28.65 -7.75 23.55
N PHE A 12 -29.45 -7.66 22.49
CA PHE A 12 -28.96 -7.34 21.16
C PHE A 12 -28.36 -5.93 21.10
N PHE A 13 -28.99 -4.93 21.73
CA PHE A 13 -28.47 -3.57 21.80
C PHE A 13 -27.17 -3.48 22.60
N VAL A 14 -27.06 -4.18 23.72
CA VAL A 14 -25.83 -4.24 24.51
C VAL A 14 -24.71 -4.93 23.72
N TRP A 15 -25.02 -6.03 23.03
CA TRP A 15 -24.07 -6.73 22.15
C TRP A 15 -23.62 -5.84 20.99
N LEU A 16 -24.56 -5.15 20.33
CA LEU A 16 -24.29 -4.21 19.23
C LEU A 16 -23.37 -3.08 19.71
N ILE A 17 -23.71 -2.43 20.83
CA ILE A 17 -22.88 -1.37 21.44
C ILE A 17 -21.50 -1.93 21.78
N PHE A 18 -21.39 -3.12 22.35
CA PHE A 18 -20.12 -3.74 22.69
C PHE A 18 -19.28 -4.06 21.45
N THR A 19 -19.87 -4.53 20.35
CA THR A 19 -19.17 -4.75 19.08
C THR A 19 -18.69 -3.44 18.44
N LEU A 20 -19.50 -2.38 18.49
CA LEU A 20 -19.12 -1.06 17.98
C LEU A 20 -18.01 -0.42 18.82
N LEU A 21 -18.05 -0.59 20.15
CA LEU A 21 -17.00 -0.14 21.06
C LEU A 21 -15.71 -0.94 20.88
N LYS A 22 -15.78 -2.26 20.68
CA LYS A 22 -14.62 -3.10 20.34
C LYS A 22 -13.95 -2.67 19.05
N ASN A 23 -14.71 -2.35 18.00
CA ASN A 23 -14.14 -1.87 16.74
C ASN A 23 -13.46 -0.50 16.90
N LYS A 24 -13.99 0.39 17.76
CA LYS A 24 -13.32 1.67 18.08
C LYS A 24 -12.10 1.50 18.98
N LEU A 25 -12.12 0.56 19.93
CA LEU A 25 -10.97 0.26 20.80
C LEU A 25 -9.85 -0.51 20.09
N SER A 26 -10.20 -1.38 19.13
CA SER A 26 -9.25 -2.05 18.25
C SER A 26 -8.66 -1.12 17.18
N TYR A 27 -9.17 0.11 17.07
CA TYR A 27 -8.54 1.20 16.33
C TYR A 27 -7.47 1.93 17.17
N ASN A 28 -7.27 1.56 18.43
CA ASN A 28 -6.12 2.04 19.17
C ASN A 28 -4.86 1.37 18.61
N THR A 29 -4.19 2.16 17.78
CA THR A 29 -2.77 2.45 17.94
C THR A 29 -1.98 1.18 18.18
N SER A 30 -1.61 0.51 17.07
CA SER A 30 -0.29 -0.08 17.01
C SER A 30 0.64 0.88 17.74
N GLU A 31 1.23 0.45 18.86
CA GLU A 31 2.31 1.19 19.51
C GLU A 31 3.12 1.81 18.39
N ARG A 32 3.20 3.14 18.34
CA ARG A 32 4.14 3.81 17.45
C ARG A 32 5.49 3.30 17.91
N GLN A 33 5.93 2.20 17.33
CA GLN A 33 7.25 1.68 17.53
C GLN A 33 8.12 2.84 17.10
N ASN A 34 8.85 3.45 18.04
CA ASN A 34 9.84 4.49 17.75
C ASN A 34 11.03 3.93 16.94
N GLY A 35 10.83 2.81 16.24
CA GLY A 35 11.78 2.19 15.33
C GLY A 35 11.70 2.81 13.94
N PRO A 36 12.69 2.50 13.09
CA PRO A 36 12.69 2.94 11.70
C PRO A 36 11.41 2.47 11.00
N VAL A 37 10.78 3.39 10.26
CA VAL A 37 9.57 3.10 9.49
C VAL A 37 9.97 2.77 8.06
N GLU A 38 9.60 1.58 7.59
CA GLU A 38 9.85 1.15 6.23
C GLU A 38 8.59 1.35 5.38
N ILE A 39 8.70 2.08 4.27
CA ILE A 39 7.59 2.38 3.37
C ILE A 39 7.88 1.80 1.99
N GLY A 40 7.09 0.80 1.60
CA GLY A 40 7.07 0.27 0.24
C GLY A 40 6.23 1.14 -0.69
N VAL A 41 6.81 1.56 -1.82
CA VAL A 41 6.15 2.42 -2.80
C VAL A 41 6.23 1.79 -4.18
N VAL A 42 5.07 1.49 -4.77
CA VAL A 42 4.99 1.03 -6.16
C VAL A 42 4.81 2.24 -7.07
N LEU A 43 5.83 2.54 -7.87
CA LEU A 43 5.81 3.63 -8.83
C LEU A 43 5.01 3.22 -10.07
N GLY A 44 3.94 3.97 -10.32
CA GLY A 44 3.26 3.95 -11.61
C GLY A 44 4.10 4.60 -12.71
N SER A 45 3.62 4.55 -13.96
CA SER A 45 4.20 5.28 -15.08
C SER A 45 3.38 6.53 -15.40
N GLY A 46 4.03 7.68 -15.65
CA GLY A 46 3.37 8.91 -16.10
C GLY A 46 3.02 9.87 -14.96
N GLY A 47 1.78 10.37 -14.93
CA GLY A 47 1.30 11.35 -13.93
C GLY A 47 1.22 10.79 -12.50
N HIS A 48 0.91 9.49 -12.37
CA HIS A 48 0.77 8.83 -11.07
C HIS A 48 2.06 8.81 -10.24
N THR A 49 3.23 8.75 -10.90
CA THR A 49 4.51 8.85 -10.20
C THR A 49 4.61 10.18 -9.47
N PHE A 50 4.19 11.27 -10.12
CA PHE A 50 4.28 12.61 -9.55
C PHE A 50 3.32 12.79 -8.38
N GLU A 51 2.06 12.35 -8.55
CA GLU A 51 1.06 12.34 -7.47
C GLU A 51 1.57 11.57 -6.24
N MET A 52 2.19 10.41 -6.46
CA MET A 52 2.76 9.62 -5.37
C MET A 52 3.92 10.35 -4.68
N LEU A 53 4.84 10.94 -5.43
CA LEU A 53 5.97 11.67 -4.86
C LEU A 53 5.53 12.89 -4.03
N GLN A 54 4.51 13.61 -4.47
CA GLN A 54 3.93 14.71 -3.69
C GLN A 54 3.39 14.23 -2.33
N ILE A 55 2.74 13.07 -2.30
CA ILE A 55 2.28 12.48 -1.02
C ILE A 55 3.47 12.12 -0.14
N LEU A 56 4.53 11.52 -0.71
CA LEU A 56 5.73 11.14 0.04
C LEU A 56 6.47 12.35 0.63
N GLU A 57 6.48 13.47 -0.08
CA GLU A 57 7.06 14.74 0.41
C GLU A 57 6.31 15.31 1.62
N LEU A 58 5.01 15.03 1.76
CA LEU A 58 4.20 15.49 2.89
C LEU A 58 4.36 14.63 4.14
N ILE A 59 4.62 13.33 3.98
CA ILE A 59 4.79 12.37 5.09
C ILE A 59 6.25 12.21 5.53
N LYS A 60 7.15 13.03 4.98
CA LYS A 60 8.59 12.88 5.15
C LYS A 60 9.01 13.11 6.61
N ASP A 61 9.70 12.12 7.16
CA ASP A 61 10.30 12.14 8.50
C ASP A 61 11.67 11.45 8.42
N GLY A 62 12.66 11.93 9.19
CA GLY A 62 14.05 11.49 9.12
C GLY A 62 14.27 10.00 9.47
N ASN A 63 13.28 9.35 10.08
CA ASN A 63 13.33 7.93 10.47
C ASN A 63 12.68 6.98 9.44
N ILE A 64 12.41 7.46 8.22
CA ILE A 64 11.77 6.67 7.16
C ILE A 64 12.80 6.12 6.17
N SER A 65 12.68 4.83 5.86
CA SER A 65 13.35 4.16 4.75
C SER A 65 12.34 3.83 3.65
N PHE A 66 12.61 4.22 2.41
CA PHE A 66 11.71 3.99 1.28
C PHE A 66 12.18 2.82 0.40
N HIS A 67 11.28 1.92 0.05
CA HIS A 67 11.55 0.83 -0.88
C HIS A 67 10.71 1.02 -2.15
N PHE A 68 11.33 1.50 -3.22
CA PHE A 68 10.66 1.82 -4.48
C PHE A 68 10.64 0.63 -5.43
N PHE A 69 9.45 0.22 -5.81
CA PHE A 69 9.22 -0.78 -6.84
C PHE A 69 8.83 -0.08 -8.14
N TYR A 70 9.56 -0.31 -9.22
CA TYR A 70 9.30 0.34 -10.50
C TYR A 70 9.31 -0.66 -11.65
N ALA A 71 8.59 -0.34 -12.73
CA ALA A 71 8.61 -1.19 -13.92
C ALA A 71 10.00 -1.14 -14.56
N ASN A 72 10.55 -2.30 -14.94
CA ASN A 72 11.91 -2.42 -15.50
C ASN A 72 12.17 -1.58 -16.76
N ASN A 73 11.12 -1.17 -17.47
CA ASN A 73 11.20 -0.31 -18.66
C ASN A 73 10.81 1.15 -18.40
N ASP A 74 10.60 1.54 -17.14
CA ASP A 74 10.24 2.91 -16.75
C ASP A 74 11.34 3.53 -15.86
N LEU A 75 12.45 3.87 -16.51
CA LEU A 75 13.60 4.50 -15.85
C LEU A 75 13.29 5.93 -15.41
N LEU A 76 12.41 6.63 -16.13
CA LEU A 76 12.03 8.00 -15.80
C LEU A 76 11.34 8.10 -14.44
N SER A 77 10.45 7.15 -14.12
CA SER A 77 9.80 7.13 -12.82
C SER A 77 10.79 6.90 -11.67
N ARG A 78 11.79 6.03 -11.87
CA ARG A 78 12.89 5.83 -10.93
C ARG A 78 13.69 7.12 -10.73
N GLU A 79 14.13 7.76 -11.82
CA GLU A 79 14.92 8.99 -11.75
C GLU A 79 14.16 10.12 -11.04
N LYS A 80 12.84 10.24 -11.27
CA LYS A 80 12.00 11.21 -10.56
C LYS A 80 11.97 10.94 -9.06
N ALA A 81 11.77 9.68 -8.64
CA ALA A 81 11.75 9.32 -7.23
C ALA A 81 13.11 9.50 -6.56
N GLU A 82 14.18 9.15 -7.27
CA GLU A 82 15.56 9.34 -6.80
C GLU A 82 15.86 10.83 -6.56
N ASN A 83 15.39 11.70 -7.46
CA ASN A 83 15.57 13.14 -7.36
C ASN A 83 14.68 13.83 -6.30
N ALA A 84 13.44 13.37 -6.12
CA ALA A 84 12.52 13.96 -5.14
C ALA A 84 12.95 13.67 -3.70
N LEU A 85 13.48 12.47 -3.44
CA LEU A 85 13.83 12.00 -2.09
C LEU A 85 15.33 11.80 -1.91
N LYS A 86 16.15 12.75 -2.41
CA LYS A 86 17.63 12.68 -2.37
C LYS A 86 18.22 12.37 -1.01
N GLU A 87 17.66 12.96 0.03
CA GLU A 87 18.20 12.94 1.39
C GLU A 87 17.73 11.75 2.24
N TYR A 88 16.84 10.91 1.71
CA TYR A 88 16.25 9.77 2.43
C TYR A 88 16.94 8.45 2.08
N LYS A 89 16.97 7.53 3.04
CA LYS A 89 17.35 6.14 2.80
C LYS A 89 16.35 5.52 1.83
N LYS A 90 16.83 4.97 0.72
CA LYS A 90 15.98 4.41 -0.30
C LYS A 90 16.64 3.29 -1.08
N ASP A 91 15.84 2.29 -1.42
CA ASP A 91 16.20 1.19 -2.31
C ASP A 91 15.29 1.17 -3.53
N PHE A 92 15.80 0.65 -4.65
CA PHE A 92 15.06 0.55 -5.91
C PHE A 92 15.04 -0.89 -6.41
N PHE A 93 13.83 -1.43 -6.59
CA PHE A 93 13.57 -2.78 -7.07
C PHE A 93 12.86 -2.74 -8.43
N ALA A 94 13.49 -3.28 -9.45
CA ALA A 94 12.91 -3.39 -10.77
C ALA A 94 11.98 -4.61 -10.87
N ILE A 95 10.70 -4.37 -11.20
CA ILE A 95 9.70 -5.41 -11.42
C ILE A 95 9.40 -5.50 -12.93
N PRO A 96 9.29 -6.70 -13.52
CA PRO A 96 8.90 -6.85 -14.92
C PRO A 96 7.45 -6.37 -15.17
N ARG A 97 7.26 -5.59 -16.25
CA ARG A 97 5.92 -5.14 -16.65
C ARG A 97 5.06 -6.29 -17.19
N CYS A 98 3.82 -6.39 -16.72
CA CYS A 98 2.84 -7.39 -17.17
C CYS A 98 2.45 -7.26 -18.65
N ARG A 99 2.49 -6.03 -19.19
CA ARG A 99 2.07 -5.72 -20.57
C ARG A 99 2.72 -4.43 -21.06
N ASN A 100 3.16 -4.39 -22.31
CA ASN A 100 3.47 -3.13 -22.99
C ASN A 100 2.28 -2.61 -23.80
N VAL A 101 2.20 -1.30 -23.97
CA VAL A 101 1.20 -0.68 -24.84
C VAL A 101 1.40 -1.19 -26.27
N GLY A 102 0.32 -1.68 -26.90
CA GLY A 102 0.37 -2.27 -28.23
C GLY A 102 0.78 -3.76 -28.30
N GLU A 103 1.09 -4.42 -27.17
CA GLU A 103 1.35 -5.87 -27.20
C GLU A 103 0.07 -6.69 -27.37
N SER A 104 0.17 -7.77 -28.17
CA SER A 104 -0.91 -8.74 -28.33
C SER A 104 -1.18 -9.53 -27.04
N TYR A 105 -2.43 -9.97 -26.87
CA TYR A 105 -2.87 -10.70 -25.68
C TYR A 105 -2.06 -11.98 -25.40
N ILE A 106 -1.64 -12.69 -26.45
CA ILE A 106 -0.82 -13.91 -26.32
C ILE A 106 0.53 -13.59 -25.68
N ARG A 107 1.18 -12.51 -26.12
CA ARG A 107 2.48 -12.08 -25.57
C ARG A 107 2.33 -11.53 -24.16
N SER A 108 1.24 -10.81 -23.89
CA SER A 108 0.90 -10.31 -22.55
C SER A 108 0.69 -11.44 -21.55
N SER A 109 0.06 -12.56 -21.91
CA SER A 109 -0.14 -13.71 -21.01
C SER A 109 1.18 -14.31 -20.50
N LYS A 110 2.19 -14.44 -21.38
CA LYS A 110 3.53 -14.92 -20.97
C LYS A 110 4.21 -13.95 -20.00
N ARG A 111 4.14 -12.65 -20.28
CA ARG A 111 4.70 -11.60 -19.40
C ARG A 111 3.97 -11.54 -18.06
N TYR A 112 2.66 -11.70 -18.05
CA TYR A 112 1.87 -11.75 -16.83
C TYR A 112 2.31 -12.90 -15.90
N LYS A 113 2.51 -14.11 -16.43
CA LYS A 113 3.02 -15.24 -15.62
C LYS A 113 4.40 -14.95 -15.03
N LYS A 114 5.29 -14.34 -15.83
CA LYS A 114 6.60 -13.91 -15.35
C LYS A 114 6.46 -12.86 -14.25
N ALA A 115 5.69 -11.80 -14.48
CA ALA A 115 5.49 -10.74 -13.49
C ALA A 115 4.85 -11.26 -12.19
N LYS A 116 3.90 -12.19 -12.29
CA LYS A 116 3.31 -12.86 -11.14
C LYS A 116 4.33 -13.63 -10.32
N TYR A 117 5.26 -14.35 -10.95
CA TYR A 117 6.34 -15.05 -10.24
C TYR A 117 7.25 -14.09 -9.48
N TYR A 118 7.65 -12.98 -10.11
CA TYR A 118 8.47 -11.96 -9.44
C TYR A 118 7.71 -11.24 -8.32
N GLY A 119 6.38 -11.11 -8.43
CA GLY A 119 5.55 -10.58 -7.35
C GLY A 119 5.47 -11.48 -6.11
N TYR A 120 5.88 -12.75 -6.18
CA TYR A 120 6.00 -13.63 -5.00
C TYR A 120 7.39 -13.56 -4.34
N LEU A 121 8.36 -12.89 -4.97
CA LEU A 121 9.75 -12.82 -4.50
C LEU A 121 10.01 -11.61 -3.58
N PHE A 122 9.03 -10.72 -3.42
CA PHE A 122 9.05 -9.53 -2.56
C PHE A 122 7.81 -9.56 -1.66
#